data_AF-A0A7Y1Y8D6-F1
#
_entry.id   AF-A0A7Y1Y8D6-F1
#
_cell.length_a   1.000
_cell.length_b   1.000
_cell.length_c   1.000
_cell.angle_alpha   90.00
_cell.angle_beta   90.00
_cell.angle_gamma   90.00
#
_symmetry.space_group_name_H-M   'P 1'
#
loop_
_entity.id
_entity.type
_entity.pdbx_description
1 polymer ?
#
loop_
_entity_poly.entity_id
_entity_poly.type
_entity_poly.pdbx_seq_one_letter_code
_entity_poly.pdbx_strand_id
1 'polypeptide(L)'
;MKRLLIGLGLLLGACSPLSTTVDEGSVPETAPTTTVAPTTTLPPPPPTTTTTTTTTTIPLARFVDARTVRAPREGPVEGLLQFRGNPSRTWYGTGPVPVDPSIAWSFEIGCGLSTVGGEATSWCGSGWTGQPVVWERPDGVTELIFGAYDRAVHFLDAATGQPTRPEFPTQDINKGSVTLDPDGYPLIYFG
;
A
#
# COMPACT_ATOMS: atom_id res chain seq x y z
N MET A 1 61.48 -11.77 -4.24
CA MET A 1 60.94 -11.97 -2.88
C MET A 1 59.44 -11.73 -2.91
N LYS A 2 58.69 -12.62 -2.24
CA LYS A 2 57.26 -12.56 -1.84
C LYS A 2 56.19 -12.61 -2.96
N ARG A 3 55.74 -13.85 -3.22
CA ARG A 3 54.40 -14.18 -3.75
C ARG A 3 53.43 -14.25 -2.56
N LEU A 4 52.25 -13.64 -2.68
CA LEU A 4 51.18 -13.69 -1.68
C LEU A 4 50.07 -14.62 -2.20
N LEU A 5 49.83 -15.71 -1.48
CA LEU A 5 48.71 -16.65 -1.62
C LEU A 5 47.77 -16.42 -0.44
N ILE A 6 46.49 -16.13 -0.69
CA ILE A 6 45.36 -16.28 0.23
C ILE A 6 44.14 -16.49 -0.68
N GLY A 7 43.33 -17.55 -0.63
CA GLY A 7 42.98 -18.45 0.44
C GLY A 7 41.45 -18.45 0.54
N LEU A 8 40.79 -19.31 -0.24
CA LEU A 8 39.33 -19.47 -0.32
C LEU A 8 38.80 -20.18 0.95
N GLY A 9 37.88 -19.54 1.67
CA GLY A 9 37.25 -20.10 2.87
C GLY A 9 35.73 -20.03 2.78
N LEU A 10 35.11 -21.18 2.54
CA LEU A 10 33.66 -21.41 2.54
C LEU A 10 33.23 -21.76 3.97
N LEU A 11 32.22 -21.08 4.54
CA LEU A 11 31.63 -21.42 5.84
C LEU A 11 30.10 -21.50 5.71
N LEU A 12 29.59 -22.73 5.78
CA LEU A 12 28.17 -23.06 5.92
C LEU A 12 27.73 -22.81 7.37
N GLY A 13 26.68 -22.01 7.57
CA GLY A 13 25.99 -21.87 8.85
C GLY A 13 24.73 -22.74 8.87
N ALA A 14 24.67 -23.71 9.78
CA ALA A 14 23.51 -24.56 10.02
C ALA A 14 22.73 -24.09 11.28
N CYS A 15 21.40 -24.13 11.18
CA CYS A 15 20.44 -23.86 12.25
C CYS A 15 20.45 -24.93 13.37
N SER A 16 20.19 -24.50 14.60
CA SER A 16 19.32 -25.23 15.57
C SER A 16 18.85 -24.29 16.69
N PRO A 17 17.57 -24.33 17.10
CA PRO A 17 17.04 -23.53 18.20
C PRO A 17 17.24 -24.21 19.57
N LEU A 18 17.56 -23.40 20.57
CA LEU A 18 17.69 -23.78 21.98
C LEU A 18 16.37 -23.48 22.70
N SER A 19 15.70 -24.50 23.21
CA SER A 19 14.54 -24.38 24.11
C SER A 19 15.02 -24.26 25.56
N THR A 20 14.49 -23.31 26.31
CA THR A 20 14.48 -23.36 27.78
C THR A 20 13.17 -22.83 28.34
N THR A 21 12.58 -23.71 29.15
CA THR A 21 11.40 -23.63 30.01
C THR A 21 11.35 -22.39 30.90
N VAL A 22 10.16 -21.81 31.07
CA VAL A 22 9.87 -20.81 32.12
C VAL A 22 8.99 -21.49 33.17
N ASP A 23 9.46 -21.39 34.41
CA ASP A 23 8.97 -21.97 35.65
C ASP A 23 7.74 -21.18 36.19
N GLU A 24 6.71 -21.91 36.62
CA GLU A 24 5.42 -21.38 37.09
C GLU A 24 5.50 -21.10 38.61
N GLY A 25 5.54 -19.82 39.00
CA GLY A 25 5.55 -19.40 40.40
C GLY A 25 4.13 -19.19 40.95
N SER A 26 3.69 -20.11 41.82
CA SER A 26 2.44 -20.06 42.60
C SER A 26 2.49 -19.05 43.76
N VAL A 27 1.43 -18.26 43.95
CA VAL A 27 1.24 -17.35 45.09
C VAL A 27 -0.06 -17.72 45.83
N PRO A 28 -0.10 -17.72 47.19
CA PRO A 28 -1.19 -18.35 47.94
C PRO A 28 -2.39 -17.45 48.21
N GLU A 29 -3.51 -18.14 48.40
CA GLU A 29 -4.87 -17.71 48.70
C GLU A 29 -5.00 -16.97 50.03
N THR A 30 -5.71 -15.83 50.05
CA THR A 30 -6.13 -15.12 51.27
C THR A 30 -7.65 -15.01 51.26
N ALA A 31 -8.30 -15.69 52.20
CA ALA A 31 -9.73 -15.61 52.44
C ALA A 31 -10.10 -14.40 53.32
N PRO A 32 -11.25 -13.77 53.06
CA PRO A 32 -12.00 -13.12 54.13
C PRO A 32 -13.46 -13.61 54.23
N THR A 33 -13.82 -13.87 55.49
CA THR A 33 -15.14 -14.16 56.05
C THR A 33 -16.21 -13.15 55.60
N THR A 34 -17.38 -13.65 55.18
CA THR A 34 -18.55 -12.80 54.89
C THR A 34 -19.67 -13.06 55.89
N THR A 35 -20.04 -12.01 56.63
CA THR A 35 -21.20 -11.87 57.51
C THR A 35 -22.50 -11.98 56.69
N VAL A 36 -23.46 -12.79 57.16
CA VAL A 36 -24.78 -12.94 56.52
C VAL A 36 -25.72 -11.80 56.97
N ALA A 37 -26.23 -11.04 56.00
CA ALA A 37 -27.32 -10.06 56.15
C ALA A 37 -28.62 -10.60 55.50
N PRO A 38 -29.82 -10.15 55.92
CA PRO A 38 -31.08 -10.82 55.60
C PRO A 38 -31.55 -10.63 54.15
N THR A 39 -32.08 -11.70 53.58
CA THR A 39 -32.60 -11.79 52.21
C THR A 39 -33.89 -10.97 52.04
N THR A 40 -33.85 -9.93 51.21
CA THR A 40 -35.07 -9.35 50.60
C THR A 40 -35.19 -9.92 49.19
N THR A 41 -36.29 -10.61 48.89
CA THR A 41 -36.51 -11.24 47.58
C THR A 41 -36.90 -10.17 46.55
N LEU A 42 -35.97 -9.82 45.67
CA LEU A 42 -36.24 -9.04 44.46
C LEU A 42 -36.78 -9.97 43.34
N PRO A 43 -37.68 -9.47 42.48
CA PRO A 43 -38.19 -10.24 41.33
C PRO A 43 -37.05 -10.55 40.34
N PRO A 44 -37.14 -11.66 39.58
CA PRO A 44 -36.09 -12.06 38.66
C PRO A 44 -35.92 -11.01 37.54
N PRO A 45 -34.67 -10.69 37.15
CA PRO A 45 -34.43 -9.78 36.03
C PRO A 45 -34.93 -10.40 34.71
N PRO A 46 -35.33 -9.57 33.73
CA PRO A 46 -35.77 -10.03 32.43
C PRO A 46 -34.63 -10.79 31.71
N PRO A 47 -34.94 -11.76 30.83
CA PRO A 47 -33.92 -12.53 30.14
C PRO A 47 -33.08 -11.63 29.23
N THR A 48 -31.82 -11.41 29.61
CA THR A 48 -30.81 -10.78 28.76
C THR A 48 -30.50 -11.75 27.62
N THR A 49 -30.99 -11.42 26.41
CA THR A 49 -30.58 -12.13 25.20
C THR A 49 -29.19 -11.63 24.82
N THR A 50 -28.16 -12.36 25.25
CA THR A 50 -26.79 -12.11 24.80
C THR A 50 -26.66 -12.63 23.37
N THR A 51 -26.81 -11.75 22.39
CA THR A 51 -26.44 -12.06 21.00
C THR A 51 -24.92 -12.08 20.92
N THR A 52 -24.33 -13.24 21.15
CA THR A 52 -22.90 -13.45 20.87
C THR A 52 -22.75 -13.50 19.35
N THR A 53 -22.47 -12.34 18.74
CA THR A 53 -21.98 -12.32 17.35
C THR A 53 -20.55 -12.84 17.39
N THR A 54 -20.38 -14.13 17.10
CA THR A 54 -19.04 -14.66 16.83
C THR A 54 -18.64 -14.12 15.46
N THR A 55 -17.92 -12.99 15.43
CA THR A 55 -17.15 -12.64 14.24
C THR A 55 -16.07 -13.69 14.11
N THR A 56 -16.29 -14.71 13.26
CA THR A 56 -15.21 -15.58 12.83
C THR A 56 -14.21 -14.70 12.10
N THR A 57 -13.14 -14.32 12.78
CA THR A 57 -11.98 -13.69 12.15
C THR A 57 -11.39 -14.74 11.22
N ILE A 58 -11.75 -14.66 9.93
CA ILE A 58 -11.14 -15.48 8.90
C ILE A 58 -9.64 -15.23 9.00
N PRO A 59 -8.80 -16.26 9.20
CA PRO A 59 -7.36 -16.06 9.31
C PRO A 59 -6.88 -15.40 8.02
N LEU A 60 -6.36 -14.18 8.15
CA LEU A 60 -5.86 -13.37 7.04
C LEU A 60 -4.49 -13.89 6.61
N ALA A 61 -4.42 -15.11 6.05
CA ALA A 61 -3.14 -15.72 5.74
C ALA A 61 -3.27 -16.84 4.68
N ARG A 62 -3.36 -16.42 3.40
CA ARG A 62 -2.77 -17.10 2.20
C ARG A 62 -3.21 -16.43 0.89
N PHE A 63 -4.37 -15.76 0.91
CA PHE A 63 -4.95 -15.07 -0.24
C PHE A 63 -5.45 -13.68 0.17
N VAL A 64 -5.57 -12.80 -0.82
CA VAL A 64 -6.18 -11.46 -0.63
C VAL A 64 -7.61 -11.64 -0.11
N ASP A 65 -8.00 -10.81 0.87
CA ASP A 65 -9.38 -10.78 1.35
C ASP A 65 -10.32 -10.44 0.19
N ALA A 66 -11.27 -11.33 -0.11
CA ALA A 66 -12.21 -11.18 -1.22
C ALA A 66 -13.03 -9.89 -1.14
N ARG A 67 -13.24 -9.34 0.07
CA ARG A 67 -13.97 -8.08 0.27
C ARG A 67 -13.19 -6.86 -0.24
N THR A 68 -11.87 -6.98 -0.36
CA THR A 68 -10.99 -5.91 -0.87
C THR A 68 -10.89 -5.92 -2.40
N VAL A 69 -11.39 -6.98 -3.06
CA VAL A 69 -11.43 -7.05 -4.52
C VAL A 69 -12.42 -6.02 -5.05
N ARG A 70 -11.98 -5.19 -6.00
CA ARG A 70 -12.74 -4.05 -6.55
C ARG A 70 -13.12 -3.00 -5.51
N ALA A 71 -12.49 -3.00 -4.33
CA ALA A 71 -12.60 -1.94 -3.34
C ALA A 71 -11.37 -1.01 -3.42
N PRO A 72 -11.51 0.28 -3.06
CA PRO A 72 -10.37 1.17 -2.90
C PRO A 72 -9.41 0.63 -1.83
N ARG A 73 -8.14 1.07 -1.88
CA ARG A 73 -7.17 0.77 -0.82
C ARG A 73 -7.56 1.55 0.43
N GLU A 74 -7.61 0.90 1.58
CA GLU A 74 -7.71 1.56 2.88
C GLU A 74 -6.36 2.17 3.28
N GLY A 75 -6.35 3.33 3.93
CA GLY A 75 -5.12 3.94 4.41
C GLY A 75 -5.23 5.45 4.62
N PRO A 76 -4.13 6.08 5.04
CA PRO A 76 -4.07 7.52 5.28
C PRO A 76 -4.00 8.36 3.99
N VAL A 77 -3.72 7.74 2.85
CA VAL A 77 -3.60 8.42 1.55
C VAL A 77 -4.83 8.08 0.70
N GLU A 78 -5.57 9.11 0.28
CA GLU A 78 -6.76 8.96 -0.55
C GLU A 78 -6.43 9.10 -2.03
N GLY A 79 -7.08 8.26 -2.86
CA GLY A 79 -6.96 8.27 -4.31
C GLY A 79 -6.61 6.91 -4.93
N LEU A 80 -6.05 6.95 -6.13
CA LEU A 80 -5.67 5.79 -6.94
C LEU A 80 -4.15 5.72 -6.99
N LEU A 81 -3.56 5.01 -6.03
CA LEU A 81 -2.13 5.15 -5.67
C LEU A 81 -1.17 4.26 -6.45
N GLN A 82 -1.69 3.33 -7.26
CA GLN A 82 -0.90 2.35 -8.02
C GLN A 82 -1.68 1.87 -9.26
N PHE A 83 -1.04 1.09 -10.14
CA PHE A 83 -1.72 0.47 -11.27
C PHE A 83 -2.93 -0.36 -10.80
N ARG A 84 -4.13 -0.04 -11.32
CA ARG A 84 -5.41 -0.61 -10.89
C ARG A 84 -5.66 -0.54 -9.36
N GLY A 85 -5.15 0.52 -8.75
CA GLY A 85 -5.70 1.20 -7.57
C GLY A 85 -5.60 0.49 -6.21
N ASN A 86 -5.46 -0.82 -6.16
CA ASN A 86 -5.37 -1.59 -4.92
C ASN A 86 -4.36 -2.75 -5.05
N PRO A 87 -3.96 -3.40 -3.95
CA PRO A 87 -2.95 -4.48 -3.98
C PRO A 87 -3.30 -5.66 -4.89
N SER A 88 -4.60 -5.96 -5.09
CA SER A 88 -5.05 -7.01 -6.00
C SER A 88 -5.12 -6.56 -7.46
N ARG A 89 -4.88 -5.28 -7.75
CA ARG A 89 -5.02 -4.66 -9.08
C ARG A 89 -6.42 -4.86 -9.64
N THR A 90 -7.46 -4.57 -8.87
CA THR A 90 -8.87 -4.80 -9.26
C THR A 90 -9.77 -3.58 -9.15
N TRP A 91 -9.24 -2.42 -8.75
CA TRP A 91 -10.01 -1.19 -8.59
C TRP A 91 -9.56 -0.10 -9.57
N TYR A 92 -10.48 0.72 -10.06
CA TYR A 92 -10.21 1.67 -11.15
C TYR A 92 -10.87 3.04 -10.91
N GLY A 93 -11.20 3.36 -9.67
CA GLY A 93 -11.98 4.53 -9.30
C GLY A 93 -13.42 4.18 -8.89
N THR A 94 -14.14 5.20 -8.44
CA THR A 94 -15.53 5.10 -7.96
C THR A 94 -16.56 5.16 -9.09
N GLY A 95 -16.25 5.88 -10.19
CA GLY A 95 -17.18 6.09 -11.29
C GLY A 95 -18.47 6.83 -10.86
N PRO A 96 -19.52 6.82 -11.70
CA PRO A 96 -19.56 6.24 -13.05
C PRO A 96 -18.69 7.01 -14.04
N VAL A 97 -18.29 6.36 -15.13
CA VAL A 97 -17.68 7.06 -16.28
C VAL A 97 -18.77 7.90 -16.95
N PRO A 98 -18.50 9.18 -17.29
CA PRO A 98 -19.46 10.02 -18.01
C PRO A 98 -19.90 9.40 -19.34
N VAL A 99 -21.17 9.58 -19.72
CA VAL A 99 -21.72 9.04 -20.98
C VAL A 99 -21.21 9.81 -22.20
N ASP A 100 -21.11 11.13 -22.09
CA ASP A 100 -20.56 12.02 -23.13
C ASP A 100 -19.35 12.79 -22.57
N PRO A 101 -18.16 12.15 -22.49
CA PRO A 101 -16.98 12.83 -22.00
C PRO A 101 -16.48 13.87 -23.01
N SER A 102 -16.08 15.04 -22.52
CA SER A 102 -15.35 16.05 -23.27
C SER A 102 -13.93 16.20 -22.73
N ILE A 103 -13.01 16.67 -23.58
CA ILE A 103 -11.64 16.99 -23.15
C ILE A 103 -11.71 18.20 -22.19
N ALA A 104 -11.33 17.99 -20.93
CA ALA A 104 -11.22 19.07 -19.95
C ALA A 104 -9.95 19.92 -20.18
N TRP A 105 -8.84 19.25 -20.48
CA TRP A 105 -7.54 19.85 -20.78
C TRP A 105 -6.65 18.82 -21.51
N SER A 106 -5.51 19.27 -22.01
CA SER A 106 -4.48 18.41 -22.60
C SER A 106 -3.10 18.87 -22.13
N PHE A 107 -2.19 17.91 -21.98
CA PHE A 107 -0.81 18.12 -21.58
C PHE A 107 0.10 17.42 -22.59
N GLU A 108 1.06 18.14 -23.14
CA GLU A 108 1.99 17.62 -24.14
C GLU A 108 3.14 16.87 -23.46
N ILE A 109 3.36 15.64 -23.88
CA ILE A 109 4.46 14.79 -23.40
C ILE A 109 5.51 14.69 -24.50
N GLY A 110 6.78 14.84 -24.12
CA GLY A 110 7.88 14.80 -25.07
C GLY A 110 8.29 13.38 -25.50
N CYS A 111 9.52 13.31 -26.00
CA CYS A 111 10.18 12.08 -26.39
C CYS A 111 11.52 11.93 -25.67
N GLY A 112 11.96 10.70 -25.48
CA GLY A 112 13.27 10.36 -24.94
C GLY A 112 13.90 9.19 -25.67
N LEU A 113 15.22 9.12 -25.61
CA LEU A 113 15.97 7.98 -26.13
C LEU A 113 16.09 6.91 -25.05
N SER A 114 15.86 5.66 -25.43
CA SER A 114 16.11 4.48 -24.60
C SER A 114 16.72 3.37 -25.45
N THR A 115 17.61 2.57 -24.86
CA THR A 115 18.33 1.52 -25.57
C THR A 115 17.65 0.17 -25.37
N VAL A 116 17.25 -0.47 -26.47
CA VAL A 116 16.67 -1.83 -26.45
C VAL A 116 17.51 -2.71 -27.37
N GLY A 117 18.02 -3.83 -26.86
CA GLY A 117 18.85 -4.73 -27.66
C GLY A 117 20.18 -4.12 -28.15
N GLY A 118 20.67 -3.06 -27.50
CA GLY A 118 21.89 -2.35 -27.90
C GLY A 118 21.69 -1.21 -28.90
N GLU A 119 20.46 -0.97 -29.35
CA GLU A 119 20.12 0.12 -30.27
C GLU A 119 19.33 1.21 -29.54
N ALA A 120 19.76 2.47 -29.69
CA ALA A 120 19.05 3.62 -29.15
C ALA A 120 17.84 3.94 -30.03
N THR A 121 16.65 3.90 -29.44
CA THR A 121 15.37 4.20 -30.10
C THR A 121 14.70 5.37 -29.41
N SER A 122 14.04 6.24 -30.18
CA SER A 122 13.21 7.31 -29.63
C SER A 122 11.81 6.82 -29.32
N TRP A 123 11.33 7.14 -28.12
CA TRP A 123 9.99 6.82 -27.63
C TRP A 123 9.31 8.10 -27.18
N CYS A 124 8.02 8.26 -27.48
CA CYS A 124 7.24 9.46 -27.17
C CYS A 124 5.95 9.13 -26.42
N GLY A 125 5.48 10.04 -25.58
CA GLY A 125 4.23 9.88 -24.83
C GLY A 125 4.38 9.15 -23.50
N SER A 126 3.26 8.68 -22.95
CA SER A 126 3.19 8.12 -21.59
C SER A 126 3.55 6.64 -21.47
N GLY A 127 3.68 5.93 -22.60
CA GLY A 127 3.91 4.48 -22.60
C GLY A 127 2.74 3.62 -22.11
N TRP A 128 2.97 2.31 -22.04
CA TRP A 128 2.02 1.36 -21.45
C TRP A 128 2.40 1.06 -20.00
N THR A 129 1.51 1.25 -19.03
CA THR A 129 0.04 1.37 -19.18
C THR A 129 -0.47 2.80 -19.35
N GLY A 130 0.36 3.82 -19.09
CA GLY A 130 -0.02 5.22 -19.16
C GLY A 130 -1.05 5.66 -18.11
N GLN A 131 -1.41 4.79 -17.16
CA GLN A 131 -2.35 5.14 -16.10
C GLN A 131 -1.64 6.01 -15.05
N PRO A 132 -2.10 7.24 -14.79
CA PRO A 132 -1.56 8.06 -13.72
C PRO A 132 -1.98 7.51 -12.35
N VAL A 133 -1.21 7.89 -11.34
CA VAL A 133 -1.65 7.91 -9.95
C VAL A 133 -2.50 9.16 -9.73
N VAL A 134 -3.56 9.02 -8.95
CA VAL A 134 -4.41 10.13 -8.51
C VAL A 134 -4.22 10.24 -7.00
N TRP A 135 -3.78 11.39 -6.52
CA TRP A 135 -3.61 11.66 -5.10
C TRP A 135 -4.49 12.82 -4.67
N GLU A 136 -5.43 12.56 -3.77
CA GLU A 136 -6.22 13.59 -3.11
C GLU A 136 -5.40 14.15 -1.94
N ARG A 137 -4.76 15.30 -2.17
CA ARG A 137 -3.84 15.89 -1.20
C ARG A 137 -4.61 16.55 -0.05
N PRO A 138 -4.03 16.61 1.16
CA PRO A 138 -4.65 17.28 2.30
C PRO A 138 -4.93 18.79 2.11
N ASP A 139 -4.28 19.43 1.15
CA ASP A 139 -4.50 20.85 0.81
C ASP A 139 -5.63 21.07 -0.21
N GLY A 140 -6.34 20.01 -0.60
CA GLY A 140 -7.50 20.06 -1.48
C GLY A 140 -7.18 19.96 -2.97
N VAL A 141 -5.90 19.82 -3.35
CA VAL A 141 -5.50 19.60 -4.74
C VAL A 141 -5.53 18.10 -5.05
N THR A 142 -6.25 17.70 -6.09
CA THR A 142 -6.11 16.36 -6.65
C THR A 142 -4.95 16.37 -7.65
N GLU A 143 -3.85 15.70 -7.30
CA GLU A 143 -2.64 15.64 -8.13
C GLU A 143 -2.61 14.34 -8.96
N LEU A 144 -2.38 14.49 -10.26
CA LEU A 144 -2.03 13.41 -11.17
C LEU A 144 -0.51 13.25 -11.21
N ILE A 145 -0.04 12.02 -10.98
CA ILE A 145 1.38 11.69 -11.00
C ILE A 145 1.61 10.58 -12.01
N PHE A 146 2.51 10.79 -12.98
CA PHE A 146 2.79 9.79 -14.00
C PHE A 146 4.22 9.92 -14.54
N GLY A 147 4.82 8.78 -14.84
CA GLY A 147 6.06 8.72 -15.61
C GLY A 147 5.76 8.79 -17.11
N ALA A 148 6.72 9.28 -17.88
CA ALA A 148 6.62 9.35 -19.33
C ALA A 148 7.94 9.06 -20.04
N TYR A 149 7.86 8.97 -21.37
CA TYR A 149 9.00 8.69 -22.24
C TYR A 149 9.90 9.88 -22.50
N ASP A 150 9.53 11.08 -22.08
CA ASP A 150 10.43 12.25 -22.04
C ASP A 150 11.45 12.19 -20.90
N ARG A 151 11.59 11.03 -20.24
CA ARG A 151 12.52 10.78 -19.14
C ARG A 151 12.20 11.64 -17.92
N ALA A 152 10.92 11.90 -17.65
CA ALA A 152 10.49 12.58 -16.44
C ALA A 152 9.29 11.89 -15.76
N VAL A 153 9.12 12.19 -14.48
CA VAL A 153 7.87 12.01 -13.73
C VAL A 153 7.21 13.36 -13.58
N HIS A 154 5.96 13.45 -14.01
CA HIS A 154 5.15 14.66 -14.06
C HIS A 154 4.17 14.73 -12.90
N PHE A 155 3.83 15.96 -12.49
CA PHE A 155 2.92 16.27 -11.39
C PHE A 155 1.94 17.35 -11.84
N LEU A 156 0.70 16.97 -12.12
CA LEU A 156 -0.31 17.89 -12.65
C LEU A 156 -1.50 18.02 -11.72
N ASP A 157 -2.13 19.18 -11.68
CA ASP A 157 -3.42 19.37 -11.05
C ASP A 157 -4.50 18.74 -11.94
N ALA A 158 -5.32 17.85 -11.38
CA ALA A 158 -6.30 17.08 -12.15
C ALA A 158 -7.41 17.95 -12.75
N ALA A 159 -7.71 19.10 -12.16
CA ALA A 159 -8.77 19.99 -12.64
C ALA A 159 -8.28 20.88 -13.80
N THR A 160 -7.02 21.27 -13.79
CA THR A 160 -6.48 22.29 -14.72
C THR A 160 -5.45 21.76 -15.72
N GLY A 161 -4.86 20.60 -15.48
CA GLY A 161 -3.76 20.05 -16.27
C GLY A 161 -2.43 20.83 -16.10
N GLN A 162 -2.36 21.76 -15.15
CA GLN A 162 -1.17 22.57 -14.91
C GLN A 162 -0.21 21.88 -13.93
N PRO A 163 1.12 22.08 -14.07
CA PRO A 163 2.07 21.52 -13.12
C PRO A 163 1.86 22.02 -11.70
N THR A 164 1.78 21.11 -10.73
CA THR A 164 1.70 21.46 -9.29
C THR A 164 3.07 21.69 -8.65
N ARG A 165 4.12 21.10 -9.26
CA ARG A 165 5.52 21.19 -8.86
C ARG A 165 6.43 20.83 -10.04
N PRO A 166 7.75 21.12 -9.97
CA PRO A 166 8.69 20.72 -11.01
C PRO A 166 8.66 19.22 -11.27
N GLU A 167 8.76 18.84 -12.55
CA GLU A 167 8.94 17.45 -12.95
C GLU A 167 10.21 16.87 -12.32
N PHE A 168 10.20 15.55 -12.12
CA PHE A 168 11.37 14.83 -11.63
C PHE A 168 12.10 14.18 -12.81
N PRO A 169 13.28 14.66 -13.21
CA PRO A 169 14.04 14.05 -14.30
C PRO A 169 14.56 12.67 -13.89
N THR A 170 14.49 11.75 -14.83
CA THR A 170 14.94 10.37 -14.70
C THR A 170 16.03 10.08 -15.74
N GLN A 171 16.81 9.02 -15.50
CA GLN A 171 17.95 8.72 -16.36
C GLN A 171 17.55 7.97 -17.65
N ASP A 172 16.37 7.35 -17.69
CA ASP A 172 15.82 6.64 -18.84
C ASP A 172 14.30 6.88 -18.89
N ILE A 173 13.63 6.36 -19.90
CA ILE A 173 12.18 6.49 -20.05
C ILE A 173 11.43 5.71 -18.96
N ASN A 174 10.34 6.28 -18.45
CA ASN A 174 9.45 5.56 -17.53
C ASN A 174 8.37 4.85 -18.34
N LYS A 175 8.26 3.53 -18.18
CA LYS A 175 7.26 2.74 -18.92
C LYS A 175 6.04 2.46 -18.07
N GLY A 176 6.22 2.09 -16.81
CA GLY A 176 5.14 1.67 -15.94
C GLY A 176 4.35 2.84 -15.33
N SER A 177 3.17 2.52 -14.80
CA SER A 177 2.52 3.38 -13.82
C SER A 177 3.43 3.54 -12.59
N VAL A 178 3.53 4.77 -12.11
CA VAL A 178 4.16 5.05 -10.81
C VAL A 178 3.31 4.49 -9.68
N THR A 179 3.89 4.42 -8.49
CA THR A 179 3.18 4.13 -7.24
C THR A 179 3.52 5.20 -6.21
N LEU A 180 2.50 5.82 -5.61
CA LEU A 180 2.69 6.69 -4.46
C LEU A 180 2.69 5.84 -3.20
N ASP A 181 3.60 6.13 -2.26
CA ASP A 181 3.63 5.42 -1.00
C ASP A 181 2.29 5.58 -0.27
N PRO A 182 1.61 4.45 0.00
CA PRO A 182 0.23 4.51 0.43
C PRO A 182 0.10 4.60 1.95
N ASP A 183 1.23 4.67 2.67
CA ASP A 183 1.29 4.88 4.11
C ASP A 183 1.56 6.37 4.44
N GLY A 184 1.71 7.21 3.42
CA GLY A 184 1.80 8.68 3.54
C GLY A 184 3.22 9.21 3.57
N TYR A 185 4.23 8.37 3.34
CA TYR A 185 5.58 8.86 3.16
C TYR A 185 5.71 9.60 1.82
N PRO A 186 6.58 10.62 1.72
CA PRO A 186 6.78 11.37 0.48
C PRO A 186 7.65 10.59 -0.52
N LEU A 187 7.26 9.34 -0.82
CA LEU A 187 7.98 8.42 -1.69
C LEU A 187 7.13 8.06 -2.91
N ILE A 188 7.78 8.03 -4.07
CA ILE A 188 7.17 7.61 -5.34
C ILE A 188 8.07 6.55 -5.95
N TYR A 189 7.49 5.43 -6.35
CA TYR A 189 8.17 4.30 -6.97
C TYR A 189 7.86 4.29 -8.47
N PHE A 190 8.89 4.20 -9.30
CA PHE A 190 8.78 4.20 -10.76
C PHE A 190 9.89 3.37 -11.41
N GLY A 191 9.69 2.97 -12.67
CA GLY A 191 10.63 2.18 -13.47
C GLY A 191 10.15 1.91 -14.89
#